data_AF-A0A925V6M5-F1
#
_entry.id   AF-A0A925V6M5-F1
#
_cell.length_a   1.000
_cell.length_b   1.000
_cell.length_c   1.000
_cell.angle_alpha   90.00
_cell.angle_beta   90.00
_cell.angle_gamma   90.00
#
_symmetry.space_group_name_H-M   'P 1'
#
loop_
_entity.id
_entity.type
_entity.pdbx_description
1 polymer ?
#
loop_
_entity_poly.entity_id
_entity_poly.type
_entity_poly.pdbx_seq_one_letter_code
_entity_poly.pdbx_strand_id
1 'polypeptide(L)'
;MRWTSDLRLASIAVVIVAVCAIDGAADTFPPSPIDARPHVTAARATTSIEIDGRLDEPGWGRAVETTPFVQYDPEQGAPSKFTTRVRILFDDEALYIGVRCDDPAGRDGTRVPDLRRDFDFDQNDLFGVSFDPFLTGRDAVSFQVKRGQNKSR
;
A
#
# COMPACT_ATOMS: atom_id res chain seq x y z
N MET A 1 -56.60 59.64 -18.18
CA MET A 1 -55.22 60.03 -17.86
C MET A 1 -54.92 59.59 -16.43
N ARG A 2 -54.27 58.43 -16.27
CA ARG A 2 -53.60 57.94 -15.05
C ARG A 2 -53.01 56.56 -15.40
N TRP A 3 -51.73 56.56 -15.77
CA TRP A 3 -50.93 55.36 -15.94
C TRP A 3 -50.36 55.00 -14.57
N THR A 4 -50.62 53.78 -14.07
CA THR A 4 -49.92 53.24 -12.89
C THR A 4 -48.89 52.24 -13.40
N SER A 5 -47.62 52.61 -13.29
CA SER A 5 -46.48 51.76 -13.61
C SER A 5 -46.21 50.80 -12.46
N ASP A 6 -46.54 49.52 -12.64
CA ASP A 6 -46.13 48.43 -11.75
C ASP A 6 -44.65 48.13 -11.97
N LEU A 7 -43.79 48.66 -11.10
CA LEU A 7 -42.39 48.26 -11.02
C LEU A 7 -42.31 46.93 -10.26
N ARG A 8 -42.23 45.82 -10.99
CA ARG A 8 -41.84 44.53 -10.42
C ARG A 8 -40.33 44.56 -10.17
N LEU A 9 -39.94 44.71 -8.90
CA LEU A 9 -38.57 44.46 -8.44
C LEU A 9 -38.23 42.99 -8.73
N ALA A 10 -37.40 42.74 -9.74
CA ALA A 10 -36.79 41.44 -9.96
C ALA A 10 -35.60 41.32 -9.00
N SER A 11 -35.78 40.58 -7.91
CA SER A 11 -34.69 40.25 -6.98
C SER A 11 -33.70 39.32 -7.67
N ILE A 12 -32.51 39.82 -8.00
CA ILE A 12 -31.39 38.99 -8.46
C ILE A 12 -30.77 38.33 -7.22
N ALA A 13 -30.98 37.02 -7.07
CA ALA A 13 -30.26 36.23 -6.08
C ALA A 13 -28.90 35.83 -6.66
N VAL A 14 -27.82 36.45 -6.17
CA VAL A 14 -26.44 36.01 -6.46
C VAL A 14 -26.11 34.86 -5.53
N VAL A 15 -26.01 33.64 -6.07
CA VAL A 15 -25.49 32.48 -5.32
C VAL A 15 -23.98 32.49 -5.48
N ILE A 16 -23.26 32.91 -4.43
CA ILE A 16 -21.81 32.76 -4.37
C ILE A 16 -21.53 31.31 -3.97
N VAL A 17 -21.15 30.48 -4.94
CA VAL A 17 -20.57 29.17 -4.66
C VAL A 17 -19.12 29.42 -4.24
N ALA A 18 -18.88 29.43 -2.93
CA ALA A 18 -17.52 29.38 -2.41
C ALA A 18 -16.95 28.00 -2.73
N VAL A 19 -16.11 27.92 -3.75
CA VAL A 19 -15.21 26.77 -3.92
C VAL A 19 -14.19 26.88 -2.80
N CYS A 20 -14.42 26.13 -1.73
CA CYS A 20 -13.41 25.92 -0.71
C CYS A 20 -12.29 25.13 -1.40
N ALA A 21 -11.13 25.74 -1.62
CA ALA A 21 -9.94 24.97 -1.93
C ALA A 21 -9.74 24.03 -0.74
N ILE A 22 -9.92 22.73 -0.96
CA ILE A 22 -9.48 21.73 0.00
C ILE A 22 -7.97 21.81 -0.07
N ASP A 23 -7.38 22.62 0.80
CA ASP A 23 -5.94 22.64 1.02
C ASP A 23 -5.61 21.34 1.75
N GLY A 24 -5.64 20.24 1.00
CA GLY A 24 -5.11 18.97 1.42
C GLY A 24 -3.60 19.11 1.39
N ALA A 25 -3.04 19.70 2.44
CA ALA A 25 -1.66 19.43 2.80
C ALA A 25 -1.60 17.92 3.01
N ALA A 26 -1.26 17.18 1.96
CA ALA A 26 -0.78 15.84 2.10
C ALA A 26 0.44 16.00 3.00
N ASP A 27 0.34 15.54 4.25
CA ASP A 27 1.43 15.48 5.21
C ASP A 27 2.49 14.53 4.64
N THR A 28 3.17 14.96 3.60
CA THR A 28 4.23 14.23 2.94
C THR A 28 5.30 14.03 3.99
N PHE A 29 5.64 12.76 4.29
CA PHE A 29 6.71 12.46 5.23
C PHE A 29 7.92 13.33 4.84
N PRO A 30 8.45 14.19 5.72
CA PRO A 30 9.78 14.72 5.48
C PRO A 30 10.70 13.50 5.33
N PRO A 31 11.65 13.50 4.37
CA PRO A 31 12.49 12.34 4.14
C PRO A 31 13.16 11.95 5.45
N SER A 32 12.85 10.76 5.97
CA SER A 32 13.45 10.29 7.22
C SER A 32 14.98 10.32 7.06
N PRO A 33 15.71 10.87 8.06
CA PRO A 33 17.16 10.74 8.12
C PRO A 33 17.54 9.28 7.88
N ILE A 34 18.58 9.03 7.08
CA ILE A 34 18.99 7.67 6.70
C ILE A 34 19.20 6.78 7.95
N ASP A 35 19.76 7.35 9.01
CA ASP A 35 20.03 6.67 10.28
C ASP A 35 18.77 6.34 11.11
N ALA A 36 17.62 6.94 10.78
CA ALA A 36 16.33 6.70 11.43
C ALA A 36 15.44 5.74 10.63
N ARG A 37 15.91 5.22 9.49
CA ARG A 37 15.12 4.30 8.66
C ARG A 37 15.04 2.92 9.33
N PRO A 38 13.86 2.27 9.28
CA PRO A 38 13.74 0.88 9.72
C PRO A 38 14.72 0.00 8.95
N HIS A 39 15.36 -0.93 9.67
CA HIS A 39 16.24 -1.94 9.08
C HIS A 39 15.63 -3.33 9.29
N VAL A 40 15.87 -4.21 8.33
CA VAL A 40 15.47 -5.62 8.38
C VAL A 40 16.71 -6.48 8.17
N THR A 41 16.80 -7.61 8.85
CA THR A 41 17.93 -8.53 8.70
C THR A 41 17.50 -9.75 7.90
N ALA A 42 18.16 -9.99 6.76
CA ALA A 42 17.98 -11.22 6.01
C ALA A 42 18.87 -12.34 6.60
N ALA A 43 18.37 -13.57 6.61
CA ALA A 43 19.15 -14.74 7.02
C ALA A 43 19.57 -15.59 5.81
N ARG A 44 20.73 -16.25 5.88
CA ARG A 44 21.15 -17.14 4.78
C ARG A 44 20.28 -18.40 4.78
N ALA A 45 19.79 -18.79 3.60
CA ALA A 45 19.11 -20.06 3.42
C ALA A 45 20.11 -21.22 3.64
N THR A 46 19.73 -22.18 4.48
CA THR A 46 20.54 -23.37 4.79
C THR A 46 20.10 -24.60 4.00
N THR A 47 18.97 -24.50 3.30
CA THR A 47 18.34 -25.52 2.47
C THR A 47 17.75 -24.82 1.25
N SER A 48 17.46 -25.60 0.19
CA SER A 48 16.68 -25.09 -0.94
C SER A 48 15.33 -24.55 -0.46
N ILE A 49 14.86 -23.47 -1.09
CA ILE A 49 13.56 -22.86 -0.83
C ILE A 49 12.66 -23.16 -2.03
N GLU A 50 11.50 -23.77 -1.80
CA GLU A 50 10.52 -24.02 -2.87
C GLU A 50 9.54 -22.84 -2.96
N ILE A 51 9.25 -22.39 -4.18
CA ILE A 51 8.33 -21.25 -4.40
C ILE A 51 6.91 -21.78 -4.60
N ASP A 52 6.32 -22.35 -3.55
CA ASP A 52 4.96 -22.91 -3.55
C ASP A 52 3.94 -22.09 -2.73
N GLY A 53 4.42 -21.03 -2.07
CA GLY A 53 3.63 -20.15 -1.21
C GLY A 53 3.49 -20.62 0.23
N ARG A 54 4.17 -21.69 0.64
CA ARG A 54 4.28 -22.16 2.02
C ARG A 54 5.59 -21.64 2.62
N LEU A 55 5.58 -21.39 3.94
CA LEU A 55 6.74 -20.90 4.68
C LEU A 55 7.12 -21.93 5.76
N ASP A 56 7.22 -23.20 5.37
CA ASP A 56 7.45 -24.32 6.27
C ASP A 56 8.87 -24.91 6.18
N GLU A 57 9.71 -24.42 5.26
CA GLU A 57 11.12 -24.79 5.23
C GLU A 57 11.89 -24.29 6.48
N PRO A 58 12.90 -25.06 6.95
CA PRO A 58 13.65 -24.71 8.16
C PRO A 58 14.31 -23.31 8.13
N GLY A 59 14.67 -22.81 6.95
CA GLY A 59 15.23 -21.47 6.79
C GLY A 59 14.31 -20.38 7.34
N TRP A 60 12.98 -20.48 7.10
CA TRP A 60 12.00 -19.49 7.52
C TRP A 60 11.84 -19.39 9.04
N GLY A 61 12.16 -20.46 9.77
CA GLY A 61 12.16 -20.45 11.24
C GLY A 61 13.34 -19.67 11.84
N ARG A 62 14.41 -19.45 11.07
CA ARG A 62 15.62 -18.72 11.52
C ARG A 62 15.64 -17.26 11.08
N ALA A 63 14.85 -16.91 10.06
CA ALA A 63 14.71 -15.54 9.61
C ALA A 63 14.01 -14.69 10.68
N VAL A 64 14.54 -13.49 10.93
CA VAL A 64 13.91 -12.52 11.81
C VAL A 64 12.67 -11.97 11.11
N GLU A 65 11.55 -11.99 11.83
CA GLU A 65 10.32 -11.37 11.37
C GLU A 65 10.42 -9.85 11.45
N THR A 66 9.97 -9.15 10.40
CA THR A 66 9.99 -7.68 10.37
C THR A 66 9.16 -7.06 11.49
N THR A 67 9.56 -5.85 11.90
CA THR A 67 8.77 -5.03 12.82
C THR A 67 7.42 -4.62 12.23
N PRO A 68 6.45 -4.19 13.06
CA PRO A 68 5.14 -3.75 12.59
C PRO A 68 5.23 -2.66 11.53
N PHE A 69 4.37 -2.79 10.52
CA PHE A 69 4.21 -1.79 9.47
C PHE A 69 3.40 -0.60 9.97
N VAL A 70 3.65 0.56 9.36
CA VAL A 70 2.85 1.78 9.57
C VAL A 70 1.80 1.89 8.47
N GLN A 71 0.70 2.55 8.81
CA GLN A 71 -0.36 2.86 7.89
C GLN A 71 0.00 4.14 7.11
N TYR A 72 -0.28 4.16 5.81
CA TYR A 72 -0.15 5.35 4.99
C TYR A 72 -1.46 6.15 4.93
N ASP A 73 -2.59 5.46 4.74
CA ASP A 73 -3.93 6.04 4.64
C ASP A 73 -4.93 5.20 5.47
N PRO A 74 -5.96 5.80 6.11
CA PRO A 74 -6.29 7.24 6.15
C PRO A 74 -5.53 8.02 7.23
N GLU A 75 -4.98 7.32 8.21
CA GLU A 75 -4.18 7.90 9.28
C GLU A 75 -2.72 7.57 9.03
N GLN A 76 -1.98 8.53 8.49
CA GLN A 76 -0.59 8.36 8.12
C GLN A 76 0.31 8.22 9.35
N GLY A 77 1.21 7.24 9.33
CA GLY A 77 2.16 6.96 10.41
C GLY A 77 1.59 6.20 11.61
N ALA A 78 0.26 6.01 11.67
CA ALA A 78 -0.37 5.19 12.69
C ALA A 78 0.07 3.71 12.58
N PRO A 79 0.00 2.91 13.65
CA PRO A 79 0.19 1.46 13.54
C PRO A 79 -0.79 0.85 12.54
N SER A 80 -0.32 -0.07 11.69
CA SER A 80 -1.21 -0.79 10.77
C SER A 80 -2.31 -1.53 11.53
N LYS A 81 -3.56 -1.39 11.05
CA LYS A 81 -4.74 -2.10 11.59
C LYS A 81 -4.66 -3.62 11.41
N PHE A 82 -3.99 -4.06 10.33
CA PHE A 82 -3.82 -5.47 10.01
C PHE A 82 -2.35 -5.89 10.14
N THR A 83 -2.15 -7.12 10.62
CA THR A 83 -0.80 -7.63 10.87
C THR A 83 -0.21 -8.19 9.59
N THR A 84 0.91 -7.61 9.17
CA THR A 84 1.75 -8.15 8.09
C THR A 84 3.09 -8.55 8.68
N ARG A 85 3.52 -9.78 8.37
CA ARG A 85 4.80 -10.34 8.78
C ARG A 85 5.62 -10.65 7.55
N VAL A 86 6.83 -10.11 7.47
CA VAL A 86 7.78 -10.40 6.40
C VAL A 86 9.00 -11.09 6.97
N ARG A 87 9.52 -12.08 6.25
CA ARG A 87 10.79 -12.73 6.51
C ARG A 87 11.60 -12.72 5.24
N ILE A 88 12.91 -12.55 5.37
CA ILE A 88 13.81 -12.46 4.23
C ILE A 88 14.92 -13.48 4.37
N LEU A 89 15.08 -14.31 3.35
CA LEU A 89 16.20 -15.23 3.20
C LEU A 89 17.01 -14.88 1.96
N PHE A 90 18.25 -15.32 1.90
CA PHE A 90 19.07 -15.21 0.69
C PHE A 90 20.05 -16.38 0.56
N ASP A 91 20.47 -16.66 -0.65
CA ASP A 91 21.64 -17.48 -0.94
C ASP A 91 22.50 -16.83 -2.05
N ASP A 92 23.31 -17.61 -2.75
CA ASP A 92 24.21 -17.10 -3.78
C ASP A 92 23.48 -16.78 -5.10
N GLU A 93 22.22 -17.22 -5.26
CA GLU A 93 21.44 -17.09 -6.48
C GLU A 93 20.27 -16.12 -6.33
N ALA A 94 19.63 -16.06 -5.15
CA ALA A 94 18.39 -15.34 -4.97
C ALA A 94 18.18 -14.70 -3.59
N LEU A 95 17.30 -13.71 -3.59
CA LEU A 95 16.64 -13.16 -2.40
C LEU A 95 15.22 -13.71 -2.32
N TYR A 96 14.88 -14.34 -1.21
CA TYR A 96 13.57 -14.91 -0.95
C TYR A 96 12.80 -14.05 0.04
N ILE A 97 11.55 -13.72 -0.28
CA ILE A 97 10.70 -12.87 0.54
C ILE A 97 9.44 -13.64 0.89
N GLY A 98 9.34 -14.05 2.14
CA GLY A 98 8.15 -14.69 2.69
C GLY A 98 7.26 -13.65 3.35
N VAL A 99 5.99 -13.59 2.93
CA VAL A 99 5.02 -12.64 3.49
C VAL A 99 3.79 -13.37 4.00
N ARG A 100 3.30 -12.94 5.16
CA ARG A 100 2.00 -13.33 5.70
C ARG A 100 1.21 -12.08 6.08
N CYS A 101 0.13 -11.83 5.36
CA CYS A 101 -0.83 -10.76 5.64
C CYS A 101 -2.06 -11.39 6.31
N ASP A 102 -2.35 -11.01 7.56
CA ASP A 102 -3.55 -11.46 8.25
C ASP A 102 -4.74 -10.59 7.82
N ASP A 103 -5.66 -11.17 7.06
CA ASP A 103 -6.91 -10.54 6.61
C ASP A 103 -8.11 -11.10 7.39
N PRO A 104 -8.68 -10.36 8.36
CA PRO A 104 -9.82 -10.82 9.14
C PRO A 104 -11.13 -10.91 8.33
N ALA A 105 -11.25 -10.22 7.20
CA ALA A 105 -12.41 -10.34 6.30
C ALA A 105 -12.34 -11.63 5.45
N GLY A 106 -11.17 -12.26 5.37
CA GLY A 106 -11.00 -13.60 4.82
C GLY A 106 -11.32 -13.70 3.33
N ARG A 107 -12.22 -14.62 2.95
CA ARG A 107 -12.61 -14.79 1.52
C ARG A 107 -13.69 -13.81 1.07
N ASP A 108 -14.40 -13.22 2.03
CA ASP A 108 -15.54 -12.33 1.79
C ASP A 108 -15.12 -10.85 1.77
N GLY A 109 -13.85 -10.56 2.09
CA GLY A 109 -13.22 -9.24 1.95
C GLY A 109 -12.99 -8.81 0.50
N THR A 110 -12.40 -7.63 0.32
CA THR A 110 -12.15 -7.00 -0.98
C THR A 110 -11.44 -7.96 -1.95
N ARG A 111 -12.18 -8.41 -2.97
CA ARG A 111 -11.71 -9.31 -4.01
C ARG A 111 -11.73 -8.57 -5.34
N VAL A 112 -10.58 -8.51 -6.01
CA VAL A 112 -10.52 -7.86 -7.32
C VAL A 112 -10.61 -8.87 -8.43
N PRO A 113 -11.55 -8.69 -9.36
CA PRO A 113 -11.65 -9.54 -10.54
C PRO A 113 -10.64 -9.16 -11.65
N ASP A 114 -9.91 -8.05 -11.52
CA ASP A 114 -9.08 -7.50 -12.59
C ASP A 114 -7.66 -8.10 -12.63
N LEU A 115 -7.43 -8.92 -13.66
CA LEU A 115 -6.17 -9.55 -14.01
C LEU A 115 -5.31 -8.67 -14.95
N ARG A 116 -5.76 -7.45 -15.29
CA ARG A 116 -4.98 -6.54 -16.13
C ARG A 116 -3.72 -6.09 -15.40
N ARG A 117 -2.63 -5.98 -16.18
CA ARG A 117 -1.30 -5.58 -15.72
C ARG A 117 -1.28 -4.14 -15.18
N ASP A 118 -2.15 -3.29 -15.73
CA ASP A 118 -2.31 -1.90 -15.32
C ASP A 118 -3.63 -1.83 -14.53
N PHE A 119 -3.55 -1.83 -13.19
CA PHE A 119 -4.72 -1.87 -12.31
C PHE A 119 -4.70 -0.69 -11.33
N ASP A 120 -5.90 -0.36 -10.85
CA ASP A 120 -6.11 0.67 -9.84
C ASP A 120 -5.70 0.14 -8.45
N PHE A 121 -4.77 0.83 -7.78
CA PHE A 121 -4.18 0.38 -6.51
C PHE A 121 -5.24 0.27 -5.40
N ASP A 122 -6.20 1.20 -5.39
CA ASP A 122 -7.21 1.29 -4.33
C ASP A 122 -8.19 0.13 -4.34
N GLN A 123 -8.30 -0.55 -5.48
CA GLN A 123 -9.26 -1.63 -5.60
C GLN A 123 -8.65 -2.97 -5.20
N ASN A 124 -7.31 -3.12 -5.19
CA ASN A 124 -6.61 -4.41 -5.11
C ASN A 124 -5.89 -4.70 -3.78
N ASP A 125 -6.11 -5.92 -3.27
CA ASP A 125 -5.24 -6.51 -2.26
C ASP A 125 -3.91 -6.95 -2.91
N LEU A 126 -2.84 -6.25 -2.53
CA LEU A 126 -1.52 -6.33 -3.13
C LEU A 126 -0.45 -6.29 -2.05
N PHE A 127 0.56 -7.14 -2.19
CA PHE A 127 1.83 -6.98 -1.49
C PHE A 127 2.92 -6.60 -2.49
N GLY A 128 3.77 -5.65 -2.13
CA GLY A 128 4.86 -5.19 -2.99
C GLY A 128 6.14 -4.87 -2.24
N VAL A 129 7.27 -5.04 -2.91
CA VAL A 129 8.60 -4.71 -2.42
C VAL A 129 9.34 -3.91 -3.48
N SER A 130 10.05 -2.87 -3.07
CA SER A 130 10.85 -2.03 -3.97
C SER A 130 12.29 -1.96 -3.50
N PHE A 131 13.23 -2.12 -4.42
CA PHE A 131 14.66 -2.08 -4.15
C PHE A 131 15.31 -0.93 -4.91
N ASP A 132 16.04 -0.08 -4.19
CA ASP A 132 17.04 0.83 -4.75
C ASP A 132 18.42 0.21 -4.47
N PRO A 133 18.95 -0.65 -5.36
CA PRO A 133 20.19 -1.37 -5.11
C PRO A 133 21.43 -0.46 -5.13
N PHE A 134 21.30 0.74 -5.71
CA PHE A 134 22.39 1.72 -5.82
C PHE A 134 22.30 2.83 -4.78
N LEU A 135 21.26 2.84 -3.94
CA LEU A 135 21.01 3.83 -2.90
C LEU A 135 21.04 5.27 -3.42
N THR A 136 20.55 5.49 -4.64
CA THR A 136 20.52 6.80 -5.29
C THR A 136 19.33 7.66 -4.84
N GLY A 137 18.30 7.03 -4.28
CA GLY A 137 17.03 7.65 -3.90
C GLY A 137 16.19 8.12 -5.08
N ARG A 138 16.55 7.75 -6.31
CA ARG A 138 15.89 8.21 -7.55
C ARG A 138 15.13 7.09 -8.26
N ASP A 139 15.74 5.92 -8.33
CA ASP A 139 15.22 4.78 -9.07
C ASP A 139 15.07 3.58 -8.14
N ALA A 140 14.00 2.81 -8.35
CA ALA A 140 13.78 1.55 -7.67
C ALA A 140 13.18 0.52 -8.63
N VAL A 141 13.49 -0.75 -8.40
CA VAL A 141 12.81 -1.88 -9.05
C VAL A 141 11.77 -2.41 -8.09
N SER A 142 10.51 -2.48 -8.54
CA SER A 142 9.38 -2.94 -7.74
C SER A 142 8.87 -4.29 -8.21
N PHE A 143 8.61 -5.18 -7.25
CA PHE A 143 7.96 -6.47 -7.45
C PHE A 143 6.66 -6.46 -6.67
N GLN A 144 5.58 -6.93 -7.29
CA GLN A 144 4.25 -6.90 -6.69
C GLN A 144 3.52 -8.21 -6.97
N VAL A 145 2.80 -8.70 -5.97
CA VAL A 145 1.98 -9.92 -6.04
C VAL A 145 0.59 -9.63 -5.51
N LYS A 146 -0.41 -10.12 -6.23
CA LYS A 146 -1.80 -10.09 -5.78
C LYS A 146 -2.13 -11.39 -5.06
N ARG A 147 -3.19 -11.37 -4.26
CA ARG A 147 -3.78 -12.61 -3.73
C ARG A 147 -4.18 -13.54 -4.87
N GLY A 148 -3.42 -14.61 -5.07
CA GLY A 148 -3.69 -15.62 -6.08
C GLY A 148 -4.94 -16.44 -5.75
N GLN A 149 -5.80 -16.68 -6.75
CA GLN A 149 -6.77 -17.76 -6.68
C GLN A 149 -6.01 -19.06 -6.97
N ASN A 150 -5.66 -19.83 -5.94
CA ASN A 150 -5.17 -21.19 -6.17
C ASN A 150 -6.32 -22.00 -6.79
N LYS A 151 -6.29 -22.24 -8.10
CA LYS A 151 -7.10 -23.29 -8.70
C LYS A 151 -6.41 -24.60 -8.29
N SER A 152 -6.91 -25.23 -7.23
CA SER A 152 -6.67 -26.65 -7.02
C SER A 152 -7.00 -27.37 -8.32
N ARG A 153 -6.00 -27.99 -8.94
CA ARG A 153 -6.21 -28.99 -9.98
C ARG A 153 -6.84 -30.23 -9.37
#